data_AF-A0A524DIU0-F1
#
_entry.id   AF-A0A524DIU0-F1
#
_cell.length_a   1.000
_cell.length_b   1.000
_cell.length_c   1.000
_cell.angle_alpha   90.00
_cell.angle_beta   90.00
_cell.angle_gamma   90.00
#
_symmetry.space_group_name_H-M   'P 1'
#
loop_
_entity.id
_entity.type
_entity.pdbx_description
1 polymer ?
#
loop_
_entity_poly.entity_id
_entity_poly.type
_entity_poly.pdbx_seq_one_letter_code
_entity_poly.pdbx_strand_id
1 'polypeptide(L)' 'MENLTIQDKEWAHDWKVINQIFETIETLKNSFNKLDVSYLREMEQKLLILNLEKYTWSLQNYIIEKYSKP' A
#
# COMPACT_ATOMS: atom_id res chain seq x y z
N MET A 1 -1.10 23.32 22.12
CA MET A 1 -1.27 22.53 20.89
C MET A 1 -0.23 23.05 19.92
N GLU A 2 0.77 22.24 19.57
CA GLU A 2 1.75 22.63 18.54
C GLU A 2 1.02 22.85 17.22
N ASN A 3 1.30 23.97 16.55
CA ASN A 3 0.82 24.21 15.19
C ASN A 3 1.57 23.25 14.27
N LEU A 4 0.89 22.22 13.77
CA LEU A 4 1.42 21.31 12.76
C LEU A 4 1.89 22.12 11.54
N THR A 5 3.10 21.83 11.10
CA THR A 5 3.67 22.44 9.89
C THR A 5 2.90 21.96 8.65
N ILE A 6 3.08 22.65 7.53
CA ILE A 6 2.52 22.20 6.24
C ILE A 6 3.08 20.80 5.91
N GLN A 7 4.36 20.57 6.18
CA GLN A 7 5.04 19.29 5.98
C GLN A 7 4.43 18.16 6.81
N ASP A 8 4.04 18.40 8.07
CA ASP A 8 3.38 17.39 8.91
C ASP A 8 2.02 16.98 8.32
N LYS A 9 1.28 17.94 7.76
CA LYS A 9 -0.03 17.67 7.12
C LYS A 9 0.14 16.89 5.83
N GLU A 10 1.13 17.22 5.01
CA GLU A 10 1.46 16.50 3.78
C GLU A 10 1.93 15.07 4.08
N TRP A 11 2.79 14.89 5.09
CA TRP A 11 3.23 13.58 5.54
C TRP A 11 2.05 12.73 6.03
N ALA A 12 1.19 13.28 6.89
CA ALA A 12 0.00 12.57 7.37
C ALA A 12 -0.94 12.18 6.22
N HIS A 13 -1.07 13.04 5.20
CA HIS A 13 -1.85 12.75 4.01
C HIS A 13 -1.25 11.59 3.20
N ASP A 14 0.03 11.69 2.84
CA ASP A 14 0.73 10.65 2.07
C ASP A 14 0.71 9.30 2.80
N TRP A 15 0.92 9.31 4.13
CA TRP A 15 0.85 8.11 4.96
C TRP A 15 -0.55 7.48 4.98
N LYS A 16 -1.59 8.31 5.06
CA LYS A 16 -2.98 7.84 4.97
C LYS A 16 -3.24 7.17 3.62
N VAL A 17 -2.73 7.72 2.52
CA VAL A 17 -2.89 7.14 1.19
C VAL A 17 -2.17 5.78 1.10
N ILE A 18 -0.95 5.64 1.64
CA ILE A 18 -0.25 4.34 1.71
C ILE A 18 -1.07 3.29 2.45
N ASN A 19 -1.62 3.63 3.62
CA ASN A 19 -2.45 2.70 4.39
C ASN A 19 -3.69 2.26 3.60
N GLN A 20 -4.34 3.19 2.89
CA GLN A 20 -5.49 2.88 2.03
C GLN A 20 -5.13 1.93 0.88
N ILE A 21 -3.92 2.04 0.33
CA ILE A 21 -3.44 1.11 -0.71
C ILE A 21 -3.29 -0.30 -0.11
N PHE A 22 -2.66 -0.45 1.06
CA PHE A 22 -2.54 -1.74 1.73
C PHE A 22 -3.90 -2.36 2.07
N GLU A 23 -4.85 -1.57 2.60
CA GLU A 23 -6.22 -2.02 2.87
C GLU A 23 -6.94 -2.49 1.59
N THR A 24 -6.71 -1.79 0.48
CA THR A 24 -7.26 -2.17 -0.83
C THR A 24 -6.66 -3.49 -1.33
N ILE A 25 -5.35 -3.69 -1.18
CA ILE A 25 -4.68 -4.95 -1.54
C ILE A 25 -5.22 -6.11 -0.71
N GLU A 26 -5.42 -5.92 0.59
CA GLU A 26 -5.99 -6.94 1.47
C GLU A 26 -7.46 -7.25 1.08
N THR A 27 -8.24 -6.25 0.74
CA THR A 27 -9.61 -6.43 0.22
C THR A 27 -9.62 -7.21 -1.09
N LEU A 28 -8.67 -6.91 -1.99
CA LEU A 28 -8.52 -7.62 -3.27
C LEU A 28 -8.15 -9.09 -3.05
N LYS A 29 -7.19 -9.37 -2.15
CA LYS A 29 -6.81 -10.73 -1.76
C LYS A 29 -8.01 -11.52 -1.22
N ASN A 30 -8.79 -10.92 -0.33
CA ASN A 30 -10.01 -11.52 0.20
C ASN A 30 -11.08 -11.76 -0.88
N SER A 31 -11.11 -10.94 -1.93
CA SER A 31 -12.00 -11.12 -3.08
C SER A 31 -11.52 -12.27 -3.98
N PHE A 32 -10.22 -12.40 -4.24
CA PHE A 32 -9.66 -13.52 -4.99
C PHE A 32 -9.91 -14.87 -4.31
N ASN A 33 -9.79 -14.94 -2.98
CA ASN A 33 -10.04 -16.16 -2.20
C ASN A 33 -11.50 -16.68 -2.30
N LYS A 34 -12.43 -15.87 -2.81
CA LYS A 34 -13.84 -16.26 -3.01
C LYS A 34 -14.12 -16.81 -4.40
N LEU A 35 -13.17 -16.70 -5.33
CA LEU A 35 -13.32 -17.18 -6.69
C LEU A 35 -12.86 -18.63 -6.78
N ASP A 36 -13.70 -19.48 -7.37
CA ASP A 36 -13.29 -20.83 -7.79
C ASP A 36 -12.60 -20.73 -9.15
N VAL A 37 -11.28 -20.88 -9.17
CA VAL A 37 -10.44 -20.73 -10.36
C VAL A 37 -9.44 -21.87 -10.47
N SER A 38 -8.89 -22.08 -11.67
CA SER A 38 -7.85 -23.09 -11.85
C SER A 38 -6.58 -22.75 -11.06
N TYR A 39 -5.78 -23.78 -10.74
CA TYR A 39 -4.50 -23.61 -10.03
C TYR A 39 -3.59 -22.55 -10.67
N LEU A 40 -3.51 -22.51 -12.00
CA LEU A 40 -2.71 -21.50 -12.70
C LEU A 40 -3.21 -20.08 -12.41
N ARG A 41 -4.53 -19.86 -12.41
CA ARG A 41 -5.13 -18.56 -12.07
C ARG A 41 -4.88 -18.18 -10.61
N GLU A 42 -4.95 -19.14 -9.69
CA GLU A 42 -4.63 -18.90 -8.29
C GLU A 42 -3.17 -18.44 -8.11
N MET A 43 -2.24 -19.06 -8.83
CA MET A 43 -0.82 -18.67 -8.82
C MET A 43 -0.60 -17.26 -9.41
N GLU A 44 -1.28 -16.94 -10.52
CA GLU A 44 -1.25 -15.59 -11.12
C GLU A 44 -1.79 -14.53 -10.14
N GLN A 45 -2.90 -14.83 -9.46
CA GLN A 45 -3.48 -13.95 -8.43
C GLN A 45 -2.50 -13.72 -7.27
N LYS A 46 -1.85 -14.76 -6.76
CA LYS A 46 -0.83 -14.64 -5.70
C LYS A 46 0.36 -13.79 -6.15
N LEU A 47 0.84 -13.98 -7.38
CA LEU A 47 1.94 -13.19 -7.94
C LEU A 47 1.55 -11.71 -8.08
N LEU A 48 0.33 -11.42 -8.53
CA LEU A 48 -0.19 -10.06 -8.61
C LEU A 48 -0.20 -9.37 -7.24
N ILE A 49 -0.76 -10.03 -6.22
CA ILE A 49 -0.79 -9.49 -4.84
C ILE A 49 0.63 -9.21 -4.35
N LEU A 50 1.56 -10.16 -4.51
CA LEU A 50 2.95 -9.99 -4.10
C LEU A 50 3.62 -8.77 -4.78
N ASN A 51 3.37 -8.55 -6.07
CA ASN A 51 3.93 -7.42 -6.80
C ASN A 51 3.34 -6.08 -6.33
N LEU A 52 2.04 -6.04 -6.05
CA LEU A 52 1.37 -4.85 -5.50
C LEU A 52 1.89 -4.50 -4.11
N GLU A 53 2.06 -5.50 -3.24
CA GLU A 53 2.64 -5.32 -1.90
C GLU A 53 4.07 -4.77 -2.00
N LYS A 54 4.93 -5.41 -2.81
CA LYS A 54 6.32 -4.94 -3.03
C LYS A 54 6.38 -3.50 -3.52
N TYR A 55 5.51 -3.13 -4.46
CA TYR A 55 5.46 -1.76 -4.96
C TYR A 55 4.99 -0.78 -3.88
N THR A 56 3.99 -1.14 -3.09
CA THR A 56 3.48 -0.30 -1.99
C THR A 56 4.54 -0.10 -0.91
N TRP A 57 5.32 -1.13 -0.57
CA TRP A 57 6.50 -1.00 0.29
C TRP A 57 7.55 -0.04 -0.26
N SER A 58 7.82 -0.10 -1.57
CA SER A 58 8.72 0.85 -2.24
C SER A 58 8.21 2.30 -2.12
N LEU A 59 6.90 2.53 -2.31
CA LEU A 59 6.29 3.85 -2.11
C LEU A 59 6.37 4.33 -0.67
N GLN A 60 6.16 3.43 0.30
CA GLN A 60 6.31 3.76 1.72
C GLN A 60 7.74 4.23 2.03
N ASN A 61 8.75 3.52 1.52
CA ASN A 61 10.15 3.93 1.69
C ASN A 61 10.41 5.29 1.05
N TYR A 62 9.91 5.51 -0.16
CA TYR A 62 10.01 6.80 -0.83
C TYR A 62 9.38 7.95 -0.02
N ILE A 63 8.21 7.73 0.58
CA ILE A 63 7.55 8.73 1.43
C ILE A 63 8.37 9.00 2.69
N ILE A 64 8.90 7.95 3.35
CA ILE A 64 9.79 8.12 4.50
C ILE A 64 11.00 8.98 4.09
N GLU A 65 11.67 8.66 2.99
CA GLU A 65 12.81 9.43 2.49
C GLU A 65 12.46 10.88 2.14
N LYS A 66 11.27 11.12 1.55
CA LYS A 66 10.78 12.46 1.19
C LYS A 66 10.73 13.39 2.40
N TYR A 67 10.28 12.88 3.55
CA TYR A 67 10.09 13.68 4.77
C TYR A 67 11.22 13.51 5.81
N SER A 68 12.15 12.57 5.60
CA SER A 68 13.31 12.36 6.48
C SER A 68 14.50 13.27 6.14
N LYS A 69 14.45 13.98 5.00
CA LYS A 69 15.47 14.96 4.64
C LYS A 69 15.28 16.23 5.48
N PRO A 70 16.36 16.76 6.08
CA PRO A 70 16.32 18.00 6.85
C PRO A 70 15.99 19.22 6.00
#